data_AF-E3CA44-F1
#
_entry.id   AF-E3CA44-F1
#
_cell.length_a   1.000
_cell.length_b   1.000
_cell.length_c   1.000
_cell.angle_alpha   90.00
_cell.angle_beta   90.00
_cell.angle_gamma   90.00
#
_symmetry.space_group_name_H-M   'P 1'
#
loop_
_entity.id
_entity.type
_entity.pdbx_description
1 polymer ?
#
loop_
_entity_poly.entity_id
_entity_poly.type
_entity_poly.pdbx_seq_one_letter_code
_entity_poly.pdbx_strand_id
1 'polypeptide(L)'
;MTNYYQLNLGPLTRELPIIPISADTAIASFVLLGDDKLSRTAADMLRPQLPAQFDYIVTVESKGIPFAHDLSLATRHPRSFVIRKSIKGYMREPLEQDVNSITTKQKQELVLDGQDAQQLQGKKVLLVDDVISTGSSIHSAATLLEKAGSHVVGKVAILAEGDAAKRDDIIFLAKLQLFKPDGTIKA
;
A
#
# COMPACT_ATOMS: atom_id res chain seq x y z
N MET A 1 -17.19 17.38 17.22
CA MET A 1 -16.76 18.03 15.97
C MET A 1 -15.74 17.12 15.34
N THR A 2 -15.93 16.72 14.08
CA THR A 2 -14.92 15.92 13.38
C THR A 2 -13.81 16.87 12.95
N ASN A 3 -12.62 16.72 13.55
CA ASN A 3 -11.44 17.47 13.13
C ASN A 3 -10.94 16.88 11.80
N TYR A 4 -10.51 17.73 10.87
CA TYR A 4 -9.98 17.32 9.57
C TYR A 4 -8.51 17.70 9.45
N TYR A 5 -7.75 16.87 8.76
CA TYR A 5 -6.41 17.16 8.29
C TYR A 5 -6.46 17.49 6.80
N GLN A 6 -5.90 18.64 6.41
CA GLN A 6 -5.81 19.02 5.01
C GLN A 6 -4.58 18.37 4.36
N LEU A 7 -4.81 17.35 3.53
CA LEU A 7 -3.78 16.76 2.68
C LEU A 7 -3.64 17.60 1.39
N ASN A 8 -2.42 18.02 1.09
CA ASN A 8 -2.07 18.59 -0.21
C ASN A 8 -1.15 17.62 -0.96
N LEU A 9 -1.55 17.20 -2.16
CA LEU A 9 -0.83 16.27 -3.01
C LEU A 9 -0.76 16.82 -4.44
N GLY A 10 0.38 17.42 -4.79
CA GLY A 10 0.52 18.16 -6.04
C GLY A 10 -0.54 19.27 -6.14
N PRO A 11 -1.37 19.32 -7.20
CA PRO A 11 -2.42 20.33 -7.35
C PRO A 11 -3.72 20.00 -6.57
N LEU A 12 -3.77 18.89 -5.84
CA LEU A 12 -4.98 18.40 -5.18
C LEU A 12 -4.97 18.69 -3.68
N THR A 13 -6.12 19.10 -3.17
CA THR A 13 -6.39 19.22 -1.73
C THR A 13 -7.50 18.25 -1.34
N ARG A 14 -7.35 17.57 -0.20
CA ARG A 14 -8.36 16.71 0.42
C ARG A 14 -8.45 16.98 1.92
N GLU A 15 -9.66 16.93 2.45
CA GLU A 15 -9.89 16.96 3.89
C GLU A 15 -10.07 15.52 4.39
N LEU A 16 -9.12 15.06 5.20
CA LEU A 16 -9.12 13.72 5.76
C LEU A 16 -9.67 13.78 7.18
N PRO A 17 -10.74 13.04 7.52
CA PRO A 17 -11.26 13.05 8.88
C PRO A 17 -10.24 12.43 9.84
N ILE A 18 -9.97 13.08 10.96
CA ILE A 18 -9.13 12.54 12.02
C ILE A 18 -9.97 11.55 12.84
N ILE A 19 -9.59 10.28 12.81
CA ILE A 19 -10.31 9.19 13.48
C ILE A 19 -9.44 8.55 14.57
N PRO A 20 -9.95 8.41 15.82
CA PRO A 20 -9.26 7.64 16.84
C PRO A 20 -9.14 6.16 16.47
N ILE A 21 -7.95 5.59 16.64
CA ILE A 21 -7.68 4.15 16.46
C ILE A 21 -7.29 3.47 17.79
N SER A 22 -6.93 4.25 18.80
CA SER A 22 -6.70 3.82 20.18
C SER A 22 -7.06 4.95 21.15
N ALA A 23 -6.91 4.72 22.45
CA ALA A 23 -7.14 5.73 23.48
C ALA A 23 -6.23 6.96 23.36
N ASP A 24 -5.07 6.82 22.73
CA ASP A 24 -4.01 7.82 22.66
C ASP A 24 -3.57 8.16 21.23
N THR A 25 -4.18 7.55 20.21
CA THR A 25 -3.77 7.69 18.81
C THR A 25 -4.98 7.85 17.90
N ALA A 26 -4.87 8.80 16.98
CA ALA A 26 -5.76 9.03 15.87
C ALA A 26 -4.97 9.15 14.57
N ILE A 27 -5.62 8.88 13.45
CA ILE A 27 -5.05 8.98 12.10
C ILE A 27 -5.90 9.90 11.24
N ALA A 28 -5.29 10.59 10.28
CA ALA A 28 -6.04 11.22 9.20
C ALA A 28 -6.48 10.12 8.23
N SER A 29 -7.77 9.80 8.22
CA SER A 29 -8.31 8.66 7.48
C SER A 29 -8.21 8.89 5.98
N PHE A 30 -7.23 8.25 5.35
CA PHE A 30 -7.08 8.24 3.90
C PHE A 30 -7.80 7.01 3.32
N VAL A 31 -8.66 7.27 2.33
CA VAL A 31 -9.38 6.24 1.57
C VAL A 31 -9.27 6.59 0.10
N LEU A 32 -8.46 5.83 -0.64
CA LEU A 32 -8.28 6.05 -2.07
C LEU A 32 -9.46 5.55 -2.92
N LEU A 33 -10.20 4.56 -2.42
CA LEU A 33 -11.31 3.94 -3.15
C LEU A 33 -12.37 4.98 -3.54
N GLY A 34 -12.54 5.22 -4.84
CA GLY A 34 -13.46 6.20 -5.39
C GLY A 34 -12.86 7.58 -5.67
N ASP A 35 -11.59 7.82 -5.35
CA ASP A 35 -10.86 9.06 -5.72
C ASP A 35 -9.91 8.81 -6.90
N ASP A 36 -10.50 8.51 -8.06
CA ASP A 36 -9.76 8.19 -9.29
C ASP A 36 -8.84 9.32 -9.74
N LYS A 37 -9.21 10.58 -9.45
CA LYS A 37 -8.41 11.75 -9.79
C LYS A 37 -7.12 11.78 -8.97
N LEU A 38 -7.21 11.51 -7.67
CA LEU A 38 -6.04 11.46 -6.80
C LEU A 38 -5.16 10.27 -7.15
N SER A 39 -5.74 9.09 -7.38
CA SER A 39 -5.01 7.89 -7.80
C SER A 39 -4.16 8.14 -9.06
N ARG A 40 -4.78 8.66 -10.12
CA ARG A 40 -4.10 8.99 -11.38
C ARG A 40 -3.01 10.05 -11.20
N THR A 41 -3.31 11.11 -10.45
CA THR A 41 -2.34 12.18 -10.17
C THR A 41 -1.14 11.64 -9.41
N ALA A 42 -1.36 10.78 -8.41
CA ALA A 42 -0.30 10.16 -7.65
C ALA A 42 0.58 9.24 -8.52
N ALA A 43 -0.03 8.45 -9.41
CA ALA A 43 0.69 7.62 -10.37
C ALA A 43 1.62 8.44 -11.28
N ASP A 44 1.13 9.54 -11.85
CA ASP A 44 1.92 10.42 -12.71
C ASP A 44 3.08 11.08 -11.95
N MET A 45 2.86 11.48 -10.69
CA MET A 45 3.87 12.10 -9.84
C MET A 45 4.95 11.11 -9.34
N LEU A 46 4.59 9.84 -9.12
CA LEU A 46 5.52 8.79 -8.64
C LEU A 46 6.31 8.14 -9.77
N ARG A 47 5.72 8.01 -10.96
CA ARG A 47 6.37 7.40 -12.14
C ARG A 47 7.84 7.83 -12.37
N PRO A 48 8.21 9.13 -12.35
CA PRO A 48 9.59 9.55 -12.61
C PRO A 48 10.59 9.16 -11.49
N GLN A 49 10.10 8.73 -10.33
CA GLN A 49 10.92 8.35 -9.17
C GLN A 49 11.13 6.82 -9.08
N LEU A 50 10.44 6.04 -9.92
CA LEU A 50 10.51 4.59 -9.89
C LEU A 50 11.85 4.05 -10.38
N PRO A 51 12.25 2.84 -9.95
CA PRO A 51 13.37 2.12 -10.55
C PRO A 51 13.23 2.02 -12.07
N ALA A 52 14.35 2.15 -12.79
CA ALA A 52 14.36 2.14 -14.25
C ALA A 52 13.85 0.84 -14.89
N GLN A 53 13.90 -0.29 -14.16
CA GLN A 53 13.51 -1.60 -14.67
C GLN A 53 12.75 -2.42 -13.61
N PHE A 54 11.52 -2.81 -13.95
CA PHE A 54 10.70 -3.78 -13.23
C PHE A 54 9.69 -4.41 -14.20
N ASP A 55 9.28 -5.64 -13.91
CA ASP A 55 8.40 -6.45 -14.76
C ASP A 55 6.92 -6.26 -14.43
N TYR A 56 6.57 -6.08 -13.14
CA TYR A 56 5.18 -5.97 -12.70
C TYR A 56 5.00 -5.11 -11.46
N ILE A 57 3.76 -4.68 -11.24
CA ILE A 57 3.30 -4.02 -10.02
C ILE A 57 2.42 -5.00 -9.25
N VAL A 58 2.63 -5.08 -7.93
CA VAL A 58 1.85 -5.89 -7.00
C VAL A 58 1.34 -4.99 -5.88
N THR A 59 0.08 -5.17 -5.48
CA THR A 59 -0.51 -4.48 -4.32
C THR A 59 -1.18 -5.47 -3.38
N VAL A 60 -1.46 -5.04 -2.15
CA VAL A 60 -2.37 -5.75 -1.23
C VAL A 60 -3.78 -5.18 -1.37
N GLU A 61 -4.81 -6.03 -1.27
CA GLU A 61 -6.18 -5.57 -1.32
C GLU A 61 -6.59 -4.72 -0.08
N SER A 62 -7.57 -3.82 -0.19
CA SER A 62 -8.26 -3.39 -1.41
C SER A 62 -7.87 -1.96 -1.81
N LYS A 63 -7.40 -1.15 -0.85
CA LYS A 63 -7.24 0.29 -1.02
C LYS A 63 -6.11 0.67 -1.99
N GLY A 64 -5.06 -0.14 -2.10
CA GLY A 64 -3.99 0.05 -3.08
C GLY A 64 -4.36 -0.32 -4.52
N ILE A 65 -5.50 -0.99 -4.77
CA ILE A 65 -5.89 -1.46 -6.12
C ILE A 65 -6.01 -0.32 -7.15
N PRO A 66 -6.70 0.80 -6.88
CA PRO A 66 -6.78 1.90 -7.85
C PRO A 66 -5.40 2.46 -8.20
N PHE A 67 -4.54 2.63 -7.18
CA PHE A 67 -3.19 3.15 -7.38
C PHE A 67 -2.34 2.19 -8.20
N ALA A 68 -2.36 0.89 -7.91
CA ALA A 68 -1.64 -0.13 -8.66
C ALA A 68 -2.08 -0.18 -10.13
N HIS A 69 -3.38 -0.04 -10.38
CA HIS A 69 -3.94 0.01 -11.72
C HIS A 69 -3.46 1.26 -12.48
N ASP A 70 -3.64 2.46 -11.91
CA ASP A 70 -3.23 3.70 -12.58
C ASP A 70 -1.71 3.77 -12.77
N LEU A 71 -0.91 3.27 -11.81
CA LEU A 71 0.53 3.21 -11.96
C LEU A 71 0.95 2.25 -13.08
N SER A 72 0.31 1.08 -13.18
CA SER A 72 0.56 0.12 -14.28
C SER A 72 0.27 0.73 -15.65
N LEU A 73 -0.81 1.51 -15.77
CA LEU A 73 -1.11 2.24 -17.01
C LEU A 73 -0.05 3.31 -17.31
N ALA A 74 0.34 4.10 -16.29
CA ALA A 74 1.32 5.17 -16.43
C ALA A 74 2.72 4.64 -16.82
N THR A 75 3.07 3.43 -16.37
CA THR A 75 4.34 2.75 -16.63
C THR A 75 4.28 1.77 -17.80
N ARG A 76 3.10 1.61 -18.42
CA ARG A 76 2.82 0.73 -19.57
C ARG A 76 3.03 -0.76 -19.30
N HIS A 77 2.67 -1.20 -18.09
CA HIS A 77 2.64 -2.60 -17.71
C HIS A 77 1.24 -3.17 -17.97
N PRO A 78 1.13 -4.33 -18.63
CA PRO A 78 -0.16 -4.85 -19.08
C PRO A 78 -1.04 -5.38 -17.94
N ARG A 79 -0.45 -5.58 -16.74
CA ARG A 79 -1.12 -6.22 -15.61
C ARG A 79 -0.49 -5.80 -14.28
N SER A 80 -1.34 -5.48 -13.31
CA SER A 80 -1.01 -5.48 -11.88
C SER A 80 -1.53 -6.74 -11.20
N PHE A 81 -0.86 -7.19 -10.15
CA PHE A 81 -1.26 -8.32 -9.32
C PHE A 81 -1.78 -7.87 -7.97
N VAL A 82 -2.69 -8.64 -7.39
CA VAL A 82 -3.34 -8.30 -6.12
C VAL A 82 -3.20 -9.45 -5.13
N ILE A 83 -2.49 -9.21 -4.04
CA ILE A 83 -2.44 -10.07 -2.86
C ILE A 83 -3.74 -9.88 -2.07
N ARG A 84 -4.43 -10.98 -1.77
CA ARG A 84 -5.69 -11.02 -1.02
C ARG A 84 -5.44 -11.21 0.47
N LYS A 85 -6.46 -10.97 1.30
CA LYS A 85 -6.47 -11.19 2.75
C LYS A 85 -7.19 -12.48 3.16
N SER A 86 -7.67 -13.24 2.18
CA SER A 86 -8.26 -14.56 2.35
C SER A 86 -8.31 -15.29 1.02
N ILE A 87 -8.37 -16.62 1.07
CA ILE A 87 -8.58 -17.46 -0.11
C ILE A 87 -9.92 -17.12 -0.76
N LYS A 88 -9.93 -17.08 -2.09
CA LYS A 88 -11.14 -16.85 -2.90
C LYS A 88 -11.43 -18.09 -3.73
N GLY A 89 -12.71 -18.38 -3.98
CA GLY A 89 -13.13 -19.62 -4.65
C GLY A 89 -12.62 -19.79 -6.09
N TYR A 90 -12.13 -18.72 -6.72
CA TYR A 90 -11.50 -18.79 -8.04
C TYR A 90 -10.01 -19.14 -7.98
N MET A 91 -9.41 -19.16 -6.79
CA MET A 91 -7.98 -19.37 -6.62
C MET A 91 -7.61 -20.84 -6.76
N ARG A 92 -6.43 -21.10 -7.32
CA ARG A 92 -5.86 -22.44 -7.46
C ARG A 92 -4.49 -22.47 -6.81
N GLU A 93 -4.25 -23.48 -5.97
CA GLU A 93 -2.97 -23.70 -5.27
C GLU A 93 -2.37 -22.42 -4.66
N PRO A 94 -3.13 -21.69 -3.83
CA PRO A 94 -2.69 -20.39 -3.33
C PRO A 94 -1.48 -20.51 -2.41
N LEU A 95 -0.61 -19.50 -2.48
CA LEU A 95 0.46 -19.30 -1.51
C LEU A 95 -0.04 -18.42 -0.38
N GLU A 96 0.37 -18.73 0.85
CA GLU A 96 -0.08 -18.06 2.06
C GLU A 96 1.09 -17.54 2.91
N GLN A 97 0.87 -16.40 3.55
CA GLN A 97 1.80 -15.78 4.49
C GLN A 97 1.04 -15.16 5.65
N ASP A 98 1.35 -15.60 6.87
CA ASP A 98 0.85 -14.98 8.10
C ASP A 98 1.36 -13.52 8.20
N VAL A 99 0.46 -12.61 8.61
CA VAL A 99 0.81 -11.25 9.03
C VAL A 99 1.02 -11.29 10.54
N ASN A 100 2.27 -11.12 10.97
CA ASN A 100 2.61 -11.03 12.39
C ASN A 100 1.98 -9.76 12.99
N SER A 101 0.76 -9.89 13.51
CA SER A 101 0.13 -8.89 14.36
C SER A 101 0.27 -9.35 15.80
N ILE A 102 1.02 -8.58 16.59
CA ILE A 102 1.29 -8.84 18.02
C ILE A 102 -0.02 -8.87 18.83
N THR A 103 -1.12 -8.32 18.32
CA THR A 103 -2.31 -7.96 19.12
C THR A 103 -3.66 -8.50 18.64
N THR A 104 -3.76 -9.33 17.60
CA THR A 104 -5.07 -9.85 17.12
C THR A 104 -5.29 -11.34 17.41
N LYS A 105 -6.43 -11.64 18.06
CA LYS A 105 -6.96 -13.00 18.30
C LYS A 105 -7.35 -13.76 17.02
N GLN A 106 -7.25 -13.14 15.84
CA GLN A 106 -7.49 -13.76 14.54
C GLN A 106 -6.24 -13.61 13.68
N LYS A 107 -5.75 -14.74 13.15
CA LYS A 107 -4.69 -14.75 12.13
C LYS A 107 -5.15 -13.90 10.94
N GLN A 108 -4.35 -12.90 10.58
CA GLN A 108 -4.48 -12.23 9.30
C GLN A 108 -3.51 -12.92 8.35
N GLU A 109 -4.02 -13.39 7.22
CA GLU A 109 -3.24 -14.10 6.20
C GLU A 109 -3.23 -13.27 4.92
N LEU A 110 -2.07 -13.21 4.27
CA LEU A 110 -1.94 -12.75 2.89
C LEU A 110 -1.93 -13.96 1.98
N VAL A 111 -2.67 -13.86 0.87
CA VAL A 111 -2.90 -14.94 -0.06
C VAL A 111 -2.61 -14.48 -1.48
N LEU A 112 -1.78 -15.21 -2.20
CA LEU A 112 -1.49 -15.00 -3.62
C LEU A 112 -1.98 -16.22 -4.39
N ASP A 113 -2.72 -16.02 -5.48
CA ASP A 113 -3.15 -17.13 -6.34
C ASP A 113 -1.94 -17.87 -6.92
N GLY A 114 -2.02 -19.19 -7.07
CA GLY A 114 -0.91 -20.00 -7.57
C GLY A 114 -0.53 -19.68 -9.02
N GLN A 115 -1.49 -19.33 -9.88
CA GLN A 115 -1.18 -18.90 -11.26
C GLN A 115 -0.48 -17.54 -11.28
N ASP A 116 -0.89 -16.65 -10.37
CA ASP A 116 -0.23 -15.36 -10.20
C ASP A 116 1.19 -15.53 -9.67
N ALA A 117 1.39 -16.40 -8.68
CA ALA A 117 2.72 -16.75 -8.18
C ALA A 117 3.62 -17.32 -9.28
N GLN A 118 3.10 -18.22 -10.12
CA GLN A 118 3.84 -18.77 -11.26
C GLN A 118 4.26 -17.69 -12.27
N GLN A 119 3.39 -16.72 -12.56
CA GLN A 119 3.72 -15.60 -13.48
C GLN A 119 4.77 -14.65 -12.90
N LEU A 120 4.80 -14.51 -11.57
CA LEU A 120 5.71 -13.64 -10.85
C LEU A 120 7.07 -14.30 -10.56
N GLN A 121 7.21 -15.61 -10.77
CA GLN A 121 8.47 -16.32 -10.54
C GLN A 121 9.63 -15.72 -11.36
N GLY A 122 10.72 -15.37 -10.68
CA GLY A 122 11.91 -14.74 -11.25
C GLY A 122 11.73 -13.28 -11.70
N LYS A 123 10.56 -12.66 -11.44
CA LYS A 123 10.24 -11.30 -11.87
C LYS A 123 10.67 -10.25 -10.86
N LYS A 124 11.10 -9.09 -11.36
CA LYS A 124 11.34 -7.88 -10.58
C LYS A 124 10.01 -7.15 -10.40
N VAL A 125 9.58 -6.94 -9.16
CA VAL A 125 8.26 -6.39 -8.87
C VAL A 125 8.35 -5.12 -8.03
N LEU A 126 7.49 -4.16 -8.33
CA LEU A 126 7.19 -3.05 -7.43
C LEU A 126 6.05 -3.45 -6.52
N LEU A 127 6.26 -3.34 -5.22
CA LEU A 127 5.22 -3.54 -4.23
C LEU A 127 4.64 -2.17 -3.85
N VAL A 128 3.36 -1.99 -4.11
CA VAL A 128 2.69 -0.69 -4.00
C VAL A 128 1.52 -0.72 -3.02
N ASP A 129 1.24 0.41 -2.37
CA ASP A 129 0.05 0.60 -1.54
C ASP A 129 -0.42 2.07 -1.53
N ASP A 130 -1.58 2.34 -0.97
CA ASP A 130 -2.06 3.71 -0.81
C ASP A 130 -1.32 4.43 0.34
N VAL A 131 -1.23 3.78 1.51
CA VAL A 131 -0.51 4.28 2.68
C VAL A 131 0.37 3.18 3.28
N ILE A 132 1.65 3.49 3.54
CA ILE A 132 2.52 2.63 4.34
C ILE A 132 2.72 3.26 5.71
N SER A 133 2.28 2.57 6.78
CA SER A 133 2.43 2.97 8.18
C SER A 133 3.62 2.22 8.83
N THR A 134 3.42 1.35 9.81
CA THR A 134 4.51 0.52 10.38
C THR A 134 5.24 -0.34 9.33
N GLY A 135 4.56 -0.67 8.24
CA GLY A 135 5.07 -1.47 7.13
C GLY A 135 5.04 -2.97 7.36
N SER A 136 4.35 -3.45 8.41
CA SER A 136 4.18 -4.88 8.68
C SER A 136 3.46 -5.60 7.52
N SER A 137 2.38 -5.02 7.00
CA SER A 137 1.64 -5.59 5.86
C SER A 137 2.50 -5.67 4.59
N ILE A 138 3.27 -4.62 4.30
CA ILE A 138 4.20 -4.60 3.16
C ILE A 138 5.35 -5.58 3.35
N HIS A 139 5.83 -5.77 4.58
CA HIS A 139 6.85 -6.78 4.87
C HIS A 139 6.31 -8.20 4.62
N SER A 140 5.13 -8.53 5.16
CA SER A 140 4.49 -9.83 4.89
C SER A 140 4.20 -10.04 3.40
N ALA A 141 3.78 -9.00 2.67
CA ALA A 141 3.58 -9.08 1.23
C ALA A 141 4.89 -9.33 0.47
N ALA A 142 5.98 -8.67 0.86
CA ALA A 142 7.30 -8.92 0.30
C ALA A 142 7.76 -10.36 0.55
N THR A 143 7.60 -10.88 1.76
CA THR A 143 7.92 -12.28 2.09
C THR A 143 7.09 -13.27 1.28
N LEU A 144 5.79 -12.99 1.06
CA LEU A 144 4.95 -13.82 0.19
C LEU A 144 5.43 -13.82 -1.27
N LEU A 145 5.88 -12.66 -1.76
CA LEU A 145 6.44 -12.53 -3.11
C LEU A 145 7.80 -13.23 -3.24
N GLU A 146 8.65 -13.16 -2.23
CA GLU A 146 9.90 -13.93 -2.16
C GLU A 146 9.64 -15.44 -2.16
N LYS A 147 8.62 -15.92 -1.42
CA LYS A 147 8.16 -17.31 -1.47
C LYS A 147 7.68 -17.72 -2.87
N ALA A 148 7.04 -16.82 -3.60
CA ALA A 148 6.67 -17.00 -5.00
C ALA A 148 7.87 -16.94 -5.97
N GLY A 149 9.08 -16.71 -5.47
CA GLY A 149 10.30 -16.59 -6.26
C GLY A 149 10.45 -15.25 -6.98
N SER A 150 9.73 -14.21 -6.56
CA SER A 150 9.84 -12.85 -7.11
C SER A 150 10.91 -12.03 -6.39
N HIS A 151 11.34 -10.92 -7.00
CA HIS A 151 12.29 -9.98 -6.43
C HIS A 151 11.64 -8.61 -6.25
N VAL A 152 11.39 -8.19 -5.01
CA VAL A 152 10.86 -6.84 -4.73
C VAL A 152 11.97 -5.82 -4.93
N VAL A 153 11.86 -4.99 -5.98
CA VAL A 153 12.88 -3.99 -6.34
C VAL A 153 12.52 -2.57 -5.91
N GLY A 154 11.34 -2.38 -5.32
CA GLY A 154 10.91 -1.11 -4.76
C GLY A 154 9.61 -1.23 -3.99
N LYS A 155 9.47 -0.42 -2.94
CA LYS A 155 8.22 -0.21 -2.20
C LYS A 155 7.73 1.20 -2.49
N VAL A 156 6.50 1.33 -2.93
CA VAL A 156 5.95 2.61 -3.39
C VAL A 156 4.62 2.89 -2.69
N ALA A 157 4.42 4.11 -2.20
CA ALA A 157 3.14 4.50 -1.64
C ALA A 157 2.77 5.93 -2.04
N ILE A 158 1.48 6.26 -1.98
CA ILE A 158 1.08 7.67 -2.07
C ILE A 158 1.56 8.38 -0.81
N LEU A 159 1.28 7.81 0.37
CA LEU A 159 1.58 8.40 1.65
C LEU A 159 2.41 7.46 2.53
N ALA A 160 3.33 8.03 3.30
CA ALA A 160 4.02 7.34 4.38
C ALA A 160 3.57 7.90 5.73
N GLU A 161 3.05 7.05 6.62
CA GLU A 161 2.50 7.44 7.91
C GLU A 161 3.46 7.12 9.06
N GLY A 162 3.63 8.06 10.00
CA GLY A 162 4.42 7.85 11.19
C GLY A 162 5.88 7.49 10.88
N ASP A 163 6.39 6.41 11.45
CA ASP A 163 7.78 6.01 11.28
C ASP A 163 8.15 5.58 9.86
N ALA A 164 7.18 5.19 9.01
CA ALA A 164 7.48 4.92 7.61
C ALA A 164 7.99 6.16 6.86
N ALA A 165 7.57 7.35 7.28
CA ALA A 165 8.03 8.59 6.67
C ALA A 165 9.51 8.91 6.93
N LYS A 166 10.18 8.11 7.77
CA LYS A 166 11.62 8.20 8.09
C LYS A 166 12.45 7.13 7.36
N ARG A 167 11.80 6.17 6.69
CA ARG A 167 12.46 5.08 5.98
C ARG A 167 12.93 5.52 4.60
N ASP A 168 14.10 5.04 4.20
CA ASP A 168 14.73 5.27 2.90
C ASP A 168 14.37 4.18 1.87
N ASP A 169 13.82 3.04 2.32
CA ASP A 169 13.40 1.93 1.48
C ASP A 169 11.99 2.11 0.86
N ILE A 170 11.38 3.28 1.00
CA ILE A 170 10.03 3.59 0.50
C ILE A 170 10.07 4.85 -0.38
N ILE A 171 9.52 4.74 -1.60
CA ILE A 171 9.28 5.87 -2.49
C ILE A 171 7.86 6.37 -2.23
N PHE A 172 7.69 7.62 -1.80
CA PHE A 172 6.37 8.19 -1.50
C PHE A 172 6.26 9.69 -1.78
N LEU A 173 5.03 10.21 -1.90
CA LEU A 173 4.80 11.61 -2.26
C LEU A 173 4.67 12.55 -1.06
N ALA A 174 4.00 12.10 0.01
CA ALA A 174 3.77 12.94 1.19
C ALA A 174 3.78 12.14 2.49
N LYS A 175 4.07 12.86 3.58
CA LYS A 175 4.06 12.31 4.94
C LYS A 175 2.68 12.50 5.56
N LEU A 176 2.23 11.49 6.31
CA LEU A 176 1.07 11.55 7.19
C LEU A 176 1.53 11.50 8.64
N GLN A 177 1.08 12.46 9.44
CA GLN A 177 1.36 12.50 10.87
C GLN A 177 0.36 11.62 11.62
N LEU A 178 0.79 11.10 12.77
CA LEU A 178 -0.14 10.59 13.76
C LEU A 178 -0.71 11.76 14.57
N PHE A 179 -1.92 11.58 15.08
CA PHE A 179 -2.63 12.57 15.88
C PHE A 179 -2.99 11.99 17.24
N LYS A 180 -3.30 12.87 18.20
CA LYS A 180 -4.06 12.51 19.39
C LYS A 180 -5.55 12.56 19.06
N PRO A 181 -6.43 11.91 19.86
CA PRO A 181 -7.88 11.95 19.63
C PRO A 181 -8.49 13.36 19.63
N ASP A 182 -7.83 14.36 20.21
CA ASP A 182 -8.23 15.78 20.17
C ASP A 182 -7.85 16.50 18.87
N GLY A 183 -7.15 15.82 17.94
CA GLY A 183 -6.71 16.37 16.65
C GLY A 183 -5.35 17.06 16.67
N THR A 184 -4.67 17.14 17.82
CA THR A 184 -3.30 17.65 17.88
C THR A 184 -2.30 16.63 17.32
N ILE A 185 -1.20 17.09 16.72
CA ILE A 185 -0.16 16.19 16.19
C ILE A 185 0.48 15.42 17.35
N LYS A 186 0.64 14.11 17.16
CA LYS A 186 1.36 13.21 18.08
C LYS A 186 2.84 13.25 17.71
N ALA A 187 3.68 13.62 18.69
CA ALA A 187 5.13 13.66 18.57
C ALA A 187 5.74 12.27 18.48
#